data_AF-A0A820K3A4-F1
#
_entry.id   AF-A0A820K3A4-F1
#
_cell.length_a   1.000
_cell.length_b   1.000
_cell.length_c   1.000
_cell.angle_alpha   90.00
_cell.angle_beta   90.00
_cell.angle_gamma   90.00
#
_symmetry.space_group_name_H-M   'P 1'
#
loop_
_entity.id
_entity.type
_entity.pdbx_description
1 polymer ?
#
loop_
_entity_poly.entity_id
_entity_poly.type
_entity_poly.pdbx_seq_one_letter_code
_entity_poly.pdbx_strand_id
1 'polypeptide(L)'
;VLDFLVCLSQVLGTIILVVFINPWSFIPAIIATSGMFFLRYRYVSCSRDLERLLGITRSSMYSQLTSTIHGLKVIRSYHAENICSKEFHYHLDNTTRVKYMIVTLSRWSAMRFDWITLIFIALVTVFAIIIRTSQHQFSVVEIALTLTYSLNLMSLFQWTI
;
A
#
# COMPACT_ATOMS: atom_id res chain seq x y z
N VAL A 1 12.09 4.47 -10.54
CA VAL A 1 11.94 3.56 -11.71
C VAL A 1 12.68 2.26 -11.46
N LEU A 2 13.94 2.32 -11.03
CA LEU A 2 14.71 1.12 -10.68
C LEU A 2 14.03 0.29 -9.58
N ASP A 3 13.55 0.93 -8.51
CA ASP A 3 12.86 0.24 -7.41
C ASP A 3 11.57 -0.45 -7.86
N PHE A 4 10.83 0.17 -8.78
CA PHE A 4 9.61 -0.40 -9.35
C PHE A 4 9.90 -1.63 -10.22
N LEU A 5 10.97 -1.59 -11.02
CA LEU A 5 11.43 -2.73 -11.82
C LEU A 5 11.94 -3.89 -10.95
N VAL A 6 12.64 -3.58 -9.86
CA VAL A 6 13.11 -4.56 -8.88
C VAL A 6 11.92 -5.24 -8.19
N CYS A 7 10.90 -4.48 -7.79
CA CYS A 7 9.71 -5.04 -7.18
C CYS A 7 8.93 -5.94 -8.16
N LEU A 8 8.75 -5.52 -9.41
CA LEU A 8 8.12 -6.35 -10.44
C LEU A 8 8.89 -7.65 -10.68
N SER A 9 10.22 -7.59 -10.77
CA SER A 9 11.04 -8.80 -10.98
C SER A 9 10.99 -9.75 -9.78
N GLN A 10 10.95 -9.22 -8.56
CA GLN A 10 10.82 -10.02 -7.34
C GLN A 10 9.46 -10.72 -7.25
N VAL A 11 8.38 -10.01 -7.56
CA VAL A 11 7.02 -10.60 -7.58
C VAL A 11 6.93 -11.72 -8.60
N LEU A 12 7.42 -11.49 -9.82
CA LEU A 12 7.46 -12.52 -10.86
C LEU A 12 8.33 -13.71 -10.44
N GLY A 13 9.51 -13.44 -9.87
CA GLY A 13 10.44 -14.47 -9.39
C GLY A 13 9.81 -15.38 -8.35
N THR A 14 9.09 -14.84 -7.38
CA THR A 14 8.46 -15.68 -6.36
C THR A 14 7.26 -16.46 -6.91
N ILE A 15 6.46 -15.89 -7.81
CA ILE A 15 5.37 -16.63 -8.46
C ILE A 15 5.94 -17.84 -9.20
N ILE A 16 7.03 -17.66 -9.97
CA ILE A 16 7.70 -18.74 -10.69
C ILE A 16 8.25 -19.80 -9.73
N LEU A 17 8.88 -19.38 -8.63
CA LEU A 17 9.42 -20.30 -7.62
C LEU A 17 8.33 -21.12 -6.93
N VAL A 18 7.20 -20.51 -6.56
CA VAL A 18 6.08 -21.22 -5.93
C VAL A 18 5.50 -22.28 -6.88
N VAL A 19 5.39 -21.96 -8.17
CA VAL A 19 4.94 -22.91 -9.21
C VAL A 19 5.93 -24.08 -9.38
N PHE A 20 7.24 -23.79 -9.32
CA PHE A 20 8.28 -24.80 -9.47
C PHE A 20 8.37 -25.77 -8.27
N ILE A 21 8.16 -25.28 -7.04
CA ILE A 21 8.35 -26.09 -5.84
C ILE A 21 7.20 -27.07 -5.62
N ASN A 22 5.95 -26.71 -5.93
CA ASN A 22 4.83 -27.62 -5.68
C ASN A 22 3.63 -27.39 -6.63
N PRO A 23 3.40 -28.28 -7.63
CA PRO A 23 2.27 -28.16 -8.55
C PRO A 23 0.90 -28.12 -7.86
N TRP A 24 0.77 -28.77 -6.70
CA TRP A 24 -0.48 -28.79 -5.91
C TRP A 24 -0.78 -27.46 -5.21
N SER A 25 0.23 -26.63 -4.95
CA SER A 25 0.06 -25.29 -4.36
C SER A 25 -0.30 -24.21 -5.39
N PHE A 26 -0.49 -24.60 -6.66
CA PHE A 26 -0.87 -23.69 -7.74
C PHE A 26 -2.24 -23.04 -7.52
N ILE A 27 -3.21 -23.81 -7.01
CA ILE A 27 -4.58 -23.36 -6.76
C ILE A 27 -4.63 -22.20 -5.75
N PRO A 28 -4.08 -22.32 -4.53
CA PRO A 28 -4.07 -21.20 -3.58
C PRO A 28 -3.22 -20.02 -4.05
N ALA A 29 -2.15 -20.27 -4.83
CA ALA A 29 -1.32 -19.21 -5.39
C ALA A 29 -2.07 -18.33 -6.41
N ILE A 30 -2.88 -18.92 -7.29
CA ILE A 30 -3.70 -18.16 -8.25
C ILE A 30 -4.73 -17.30 -7.52
N ILE A 31 -5.41 -17.86 -6.52
CA ILE A 31 -6.45 -17.15 -5.76
C ILE A 31 -5.83 -15.95 -5.02
N ALA A 32 -4.69 -16.16 -4.35
CA ALA A 32 -3.97 -15.09 -3.66
C ALA A 32 -3.50 -14.00 -4.64
N THR A 33 -2.91 -14.39 -5.78
CA THR A 33 -2.40 -13.45 -6.79
C THR A 33 -3.52 -12.63 -7.42
N SER A 34 -4.65 -13.26 -7.75
CA SER A 34 -5.84 -12.58 -8.28
C SER A 34 -6.40 -11.58 -7.28
N GLY A 35 -6.52 -11.97 -6.01
CA GLY A 35 -6.94 -11.08 -4.92
C GLY A 35 -6.02 -9.88 -4.76
N MET A 36 -4.70 -10.10 -4.74
CA MET A 36 -3.70 -9.04 -4.63
C MET A 36 -3.78 -8.05 -5.81
N PHE A 37 -3.96 -8.55 -7.03
CA PHE A 37 -4.08 -7.71 -8.22
C PHE A 37 -5.33 -6.80 -8.16
N PHE A 38 -6.47 -7.36 -7.73
CA PHE A 38 -7.70 -6.59 -7.57
C PHE A 38 -7.57 -5.48 -6.51
N LEU A 39 -6.96 -5.79 -5.37
CA LEU A 39 -6.68 -4.80 -4.32
C LEU A 39 -5.73 -3.71 -4.81
N ARG A 40 -4.66 -4.07 -5.53
CA ARG A 40 -3.71 -3.10 -6.08
C ARG A 40 -4.39 -2.17 -7.08
N TYR A 41 -5.23 -2.69 -7.95
CA TYR A 41 -6.00 -1.88 -8.91
C TYR A 41 -6.89 -0.85 -8.21
N ARG A 42 -7.57 -1.27 -7.14
CA ARG A 42 -8.43 -0.40 -6.33
C ARG A 42 -7.63 0.64 -5.55
N TYR A 43 -6.50 0.24 -4.97
CA TYR A 43 -5.58 1.14 -4.27
C TYR A 43 -5.05 2.24 -5.19
N VAL A 44 -4.55 1.88 -6.38
CA VAL A 44 -3.97 2.84 -7.33
C VAL A 44 -5.02 3.84 -7.83
N SER A 45 -6.24 3.36 -8.11
CA SER A 45 -7.34 4.25 -8.52
C SER A 45 -7.68 5.24 -7.42
N CYS A 46 -7.89 4.75 -6.19
CA CYS A 46 -8.26 5.61 -5.06
C CYS A 46 -7.12 6.57 -4.63
N SER A 47 -5.87 6.09 -4.64
CA SER A 47 -4.70 6.92 -4.34
C SER A 47 -4.55 8.07 -5.34
N ARG A 48 -4.73 7.82 -6.64
CA ARG A 48 -4.70 8.87 -7.67
C ARG A 48 -5.76 9.93 -7.44
N ASP A 49 -6.97 9.53 -7.08
CA ASP A 49 -8.07 10.47 -6.83
C ASP A 49 -7.80 11.33 -5.58
N LEU A 50 -7.25 10.72 -4.52
CA LEU A 50 -6.85 11.45 -3.32
C LEU A 50 -5.65 12.38 -3.55
N GLU A 51 -4.64 11.97 -4.31
CA GLU A 51 -3.50 12.82 -4.69
C GLU A 51 -3.96 14.00 -5.54
N ARG A 52 -4.92 13.78 -6.44
CA ARG A 52 -5.55 14.87 -7.21
C ARG A 52 -6.27 15.85 -6.27
N LEU A 53 -7.04 15.34 -5.30
CA LEU A 53 -7.71 16.17 -4.31
C LEU A 53 -6.69 16.96 -3.47
N LEU A 54 -5.61 16.32 -3.03
CA LEU A 54 -4.52 16.95 -2.29
C LEU A 54 -3.89 18.09 -3.09
N GLY A 55 -3.65 17.88 -4.38
CA GLY A 55 -3.14 18.90 -5.29
C GLY A 55 -4.04 20.14 -5.36
N ILE A 56 -5.36 19.95 -5.43
CA ILE A 56 -6.34 21.04 -5.48
C ILE A 56 -6.40 21.78 -4.13
N THR A 57 -6.43 21.08 -3.00
CA THR A 57 -6.50 21.75 -1.69
C THR A 57 -5.20 22.48 -1.35
N ARG A 58 -4.05 21.89 -1.72
CA ARG A 58 -2.74 22.47 -1.48
C ARG A 58 -2.50 23.73 -2.32
N SER A 59 -2.95 23.77 -3.57
CA SER A 59 -2.84 24.97 -4.41
C SER A 59 -3.72 26.12 -3.89
N SER A 60 -4.93 25.82 -3.40
CA SER A 60 -5.81 26.79 -2.74
C SER A 60 -5.17 27.39 -1.48
N MET A 61 -4.55 26.57 -0.62
CA MET A 61 -3.80 27.02 0.55
C MET A 61 -2.63 27.95 0.16
N TYR A 62 -1.85 27.60 -0.86
CA TYR A 62 -0.75 28.45 -1.34
C TYR A 62 -1.22 29.78 -1.94
N SER A 63 -2.37 29.77 -2.63
CA SER A 63 -2.96 30.98 -3.19
C SER A 63 -3.37 31.96 -2.07
N GLN A 64 -4.05 31.49 -1.02
CA GLN A 64 -4.39 32.33 0.14
C GLN A 64 -3.18 32.82 0.93
N LEU A 65 -2.14 31.99 1.05
CA LEU A 65 -0.91 32.40 1.71
C LEU A 65 -0.22 33.53 0.93
N THR A 66 -0.17 33.40 -0.39
CA THR A 66 0.40 34.43 -1.28
C THR A 66 -0.36 35.75 -1.19
N SER A 67 -1.70 35.71 -1.20
CA SER A 67 -2.53 36.92 -1.08
C SER A 67 -2.39 37.60 0.27
N THR A 68 -2.25 36.83 1.35
CA THR A 68 -2.01 37.35 2.71
C THR A 68 -0.66 38.06 2.82
N ILE A 69 0.40 37.49 2.24
CA ILE A 69 1.73 38.10 2.22
C ILE A 69 1.73 39.42 1.44
N HIS A 70 1.09 39.46 0.26
CA HIS A 70 1.02 40.68 -0.56
C HIS A 70 0.12 41.75 0.08
N GLY A 71 -0.97 41.35 0.75
CA GLY A 71 -1.93 42.22 1.42
C GLY A 71 -1.58 42.59 2.86
N LEU A 72 -0.43 42.16 3.39
CA LEU A 72 -0.12 42.23 4.83
C LEU A 72 -0.23 43.64 5.41
N LYS A 73 0.23 44.66 4.67
CA LYS A 73 0.14 46.07 5.09
C LYS A 73 -1.31 46.53 5.30
N VAL A 74 -2.22 46.08 4.43
CA VAL A 74 -3.65 46.43 4.48
C VAL A 74 -4.33 45.67 5.63
N ILE A 75 -4.05 44.39 5.79
CA ILE A 75 -4.62 43.57 6.87
C ILE A 75 -4.28 44.17 8.24
N ARG A 76 -3.03 44.64 8.40
CA ARG A 76 -2.55 45.26 9.63
C ARG A 76 -3.18 46.63 9.88
N SER A 77 -3.38 47.46 8.84
CA SER A 77 -4.06 48.74 9.00
C SER A 77 -5.52 48.57 9.45
N TYR A 78 -6.19 47.51 9.00
CA TYR A 78 -7.56 47.19 9.39
C TYR A 78 -7.68 46.32 10.66
N HIS A 79 -6.57 45.95 11.31
CA HIS A 79 -6.56 45.04 12.47
C HIS A 79 -7.31 43.70 12.23
N ALA A 80 -7.36 43.24 10.97
CA ALA A 80 -8.13 42.07 10.53
C ALA A 80 -7.33 40.75 10.56
N GLU A 81 -6.21 40.72 11.28
CA GLU A 81 -5.27 39.60 11.36
C GLU A 81 -5.95 38.31 11.82
N ASN A 82 -6.83 38.42 12.82
CA ASN A 82 -7.51 37.27 13.42
C ASN A 82 -8.53 36.61 12.46
N ILE A 83 -9.20 37.43 11.63
CA ILE A 83 -10.14 36.94 10.62
C ILE A 83 -9.39 36.19 9.52
N CYS A 84 -8.29 36.77 9.03
CA CYS A 84 -7.44 36.15 8.02
C CYS A 84 -6.79 34.85 8.52
N SER A 85 -6.31 34.84 9.77
CA SER A 85 -5.76 33.62 10.40
C SER A 85 -6.81 32.52 10.48
N LYS A 86 -8.04 32.84 10.90
CA LYS A 86 -9.13 31.85 10.99
C LYS A 86 -9.47 31.24 9.63
N GLU A 87 -9.50 32.04 8.58
CA GLU A 87 -9.72 31.58 7.21
C GLU A 87 -8.59 30.66 6.74
N PHE A 88 -7.33 31.06 6.96
CA PHE A 88 -6.18 30.23 6.61
C PHE A 88 -6.19 28.88 7.34
N HIS A 89 -6.52 28.86 8.63
CA HIS A 89 -6.66 27.63 9.42
C HIS A 89 -7.72 26.68 8.85
N TYR A 90 -8.84 27.20 8.34
CA TYR A 90 -9.85 26.39 7.69
C TYR A 90 -9.32 25.67 6.44
N HIS A 91 -8.58 26.36 5.57
CA HIS A 91 -7.96 25.76 4.38
C HIS A 91 -6.83 24.76 4.73
N LEU A 92 -6.05 25.07 5.78
CA LEU A 92 -4.99 24.19 6.28
C LEU A 92 -5.58 22.89 6.84
N ASP A 93 -6.65 22.97 7.63
CA ASP A 93 -7.36 21.81 8.16
C ASP A 93 -7.90 20.93 7.03
N ASN A 94 -8.45 21.54 5.98
CA ASN A 94 -8.95 20.78 4.85
C ASN A 94 -7.84 20.03 4.11
N THR A 95 -6.68 20.67 3.90
CA THR A 95 -5.50 20.02 3.29
C THR A 95 -4.99 18.88 4.18
N THR A 96 -4.97 19.11 5.49
CA THR A 96 -4.53 18.15 6.49
C THR A 96 -5.44 16.92 6.52
N ARG A 97 -6.76 17.10 6.44
CA ARG A 97 -7.75 16.01 6.34
C ARG A 97 -7.50 15.12 5.12
N VAL A 98 -7.27 15.71 3.95
CA VAL A 98 -6.97 14.94 2.73
C VAL A 98 -5.66 14.16 2.88
N LYS A 99 -4.63 14.77 3.47
CA LYS A 99 -3.37 14.10 3.76
C LYS A 99 -3.56 12.90 4.70
N TYR A 100 -4.38 13.05 5.75
CA TYR A 100 -4.73 11.94 6.64
C TYR A 100 -5.47 10.81 5.90
N MET A 101 -6.35 11.12 4.95
CA MET A 101 -7.02 10.10 4.14
C MET A 101 -6.03 9.29 3.29
N ILE A 102 -5.03 9.93 2.68
CA ILE A 102 -3.99 9.24 1.89
C ILE A 102 -3.20 8.26 2.77
N VAL A 103 -2.77 8.70 3.96
CA VAL A 103 -2.06 7.84 4.92
C VAL A 103 -2.95 6.70 5.42
N THR A 104 -4.24 6.96 5.62
CA THR A 104 -5.18 5.91 6.05
C THR A 104 -5.40 4.89 4.94
N LEU A 105 -5.46 5.33 3.68
CA LEU A 105 -5.60 4.45 2.51
C LEU A 105 -4.38 3.53 2.34
N SER A 106 -3.16 4.05 2.50
CA SER A 106 -1.94 3.23 2.43
C SER A 106 -1.91 2.16 3.52
N ARG A 107 -2.26 2.52 4.76
CA ARG A 107 -2.36 1.58 5.88
C ARG A 107 -3.47 0.53 5.68
N TRP A 108 -4.63 0.93 5.17
CA TRP A 108 -5.73 0.02 4.88
C TRP A 108 -5.34 -1.03 3.83
N SER A 109 -4.65 -0.59 2.76
CA SER A 109 -4.14 -1.46 1.71
C SER A 109 -3.11 -2.45 2.25
N ALA A 110 -2.13 -1.97 3.03
CA ALA A 110 -1.11 -2.81 3.67
C ALA A 110 -1.73 -3.90 4.56
N MET A 111 -2.68 -3.52 5.43
CA MET A 111 -3.36 -4.48 6.30
C MET A 111 -4.05 -5.59 5.49
N ARG A 112 -4.70 -5.27 4.37
CA ARG A 112 -5.36 -6.27 3.53
C ARG A 112 -4.39 -7.21 2.83
N PHE A 113 -3.22 -6.72 2.40
CA PHE A 113 -2.16 -7.58 1.85
C PHE A 113 -1.60 -8.54 2.90
N ASP A 114 -1.43 -8.08 4.14
CA ASP A 114 -0.99 -8.95 5.25
C ASP A 114 -1.99 -10.09 5.50
N TRP A 115 -3.30 -9.78 5.51
CA TRP A 115 -4.34 -10.82 5.67
C TRP A 115 -4.29 -11.89 4.57
N ILE A 116 -4.17 -11.49 3.30
CA ILE A 116 -4.11 -12.45 2.18
C ILE A 116 -2.87 -13.32 2.28
N THR A 117 -1.73 -12.71 2.63
CA THR A 117 -0.47 -13.43 2.73
C THR A 117 -0.45 -14.40 3.91
N LEU A 118 -1.06 -14.02 5.04
CA LEU A 118 -1.22 -14.90 6.19
C LEU A 118 -2.09 -16.11 5.85
N ILE A 119 -3.21 -15.90 5.15
CA ILE A 119 -4.07 -17.00 4.67
C ILE A 119 -3.30 -17.90 3.70
N PHE A 120 -2.52 -17.33 2.78
CA PHE A 120 -1.69 -18.10 1.84
C PHE A 120 -0.66 -18.98 2.58
N ILE A 121 0.07 -18.43 3.54
CA ILE A 121 1.04 -19.16 4.36
C ILE A 121 0.34 -20.27 5.16
N ALA A 122 -0.82 -19.99 5.75
CA ALA A 122 -1.61 -20.98 6.48
C ALA A 122 -2.04 -22.15 5.57
N LEU A 123 -2.49 -21.87 4.35
CA LEU A 123 -2.85 -22.91 3.38
C LEU A 123 -1.63 -23.74 2.97
N VAL A 124 -0.52 -23.09 2.59
CA VAL A 124 0.72 -23.78 2.19
C VAL A 124 1.24 -24.70 3.30
N THR A 125 1.22 -24.23 4.55
CA THR A 125 1.66 -25.04 5.70
C THR A 125 0.76 -26.23 5.96
N VAL A 126 -0.58 -26.06 5.89
CA VAL A 126 -1.53 -27.17 6.04
C VAL A 126 -1.36 -28.20 4.92
N PHE A 127 -1.26 -27.77 3.66
CA PHE A 127 -1.02 -28.67 2.52
C PHE A 127 0.30 -29.43 2.67
N ALA A 128 1.36 -28.76 3.10
CA ALA A 128 2.66 -29.38 3.34
C ALA A 128 2.60 -30.48 4.41
N ILE A 129 1.87 -30.27 5.51
CA ILE A 129 1.69 -31.26 6.58
C ILE A 129 0.89 -32.48 6.08
N ILE A 130 -0.19 -32.24 5.32
CA ILE A 130 -1.03 -33.32 4.77
C ILE A 130 -0.22 -34.18 3.81
N ILE A 131 0.52 -33.56 2.89
CA ILE A 131 1.32 -34.28 1.89
C ILE A 131 2.45 -35.08 2.57
N ARG A 132 3.12 -34.51 3.59
CA ARG A 132 4.13 -35.23 4.38
C ARG A 132 3.54 -36.49 5.01
N THR A 133 2.32 -36.40 5.54
CA THR A 133 1.62 -37.51 6.18
C THR A 133 1.22 -38.60 5.18
N SER A 134 0.81 -38.23 3.96
CA SER A 134 0.30 -39.18 2.96
C SER A 134 1.38 -39.87 2.12
N GLN A 135 2.50 -39.19 1.82
CA GLN A 135 3.44 -39.68 0.79
C GLN A 135 4.86 -39.96 1.31
N HIS A 136 5.21 -39.58 2.56
CA HIS A 136 6.55 -39.73 3.15
C HIS A 136 7.75 -39.18 2.33
N GLN A 137 7.51 -38.57 1.16
CA GLN A 137 8.55 -38.20 0.19
C GLN A 137 8.98 -36.73 0.23
N PHE A 138 8.32 -35.87 1.01
CA PHE A 138 8.69 -34.45 1.08
C PHE A 138 9.65 -34.17 2.24
N SER A 139 10.82 -33.62 1.90
CA SER A 139 11.82 -33.18 2.87
C SER A 139 11.37 -31.88 3.54
N VAL A 140 11.63 -31.77 4.85
CA VAL A 140 11.34 -30.56 5.66
C VAL A 140 11.94 -29.29 5.05
N VAL A 141 13.05 -29.45 4.31
CA VAL A 141 13.78 -28.37 3.65
C VAL A 141 12.93 -27.65 2.60
N GLU A 142 12.16 -28.37 1.78
CA GLU A 142 11.35 -27.75 0.72
C GLU A 142 10.21 -26.90 1.29
N ILE A 143 9.59 -27.38 2.38
CA ILE A 143 8.53 -26.66 3.08
C ILE A 143 9.07 -25.38 3.71
N ALA A 144 10.24 -25.46 4.36
CA ALA A 144 10.92 -24.30 4.95
C ALA A 144 11.34 -23.27 3.88
N LEU A 145 11.76 -23.75 2.71
CA LEU A 145 12.16 -22.93 1.57
C LEU A 145 10.96 -22.16 1.00
N THR A 146 9.82 -22.82 0.77
CA THR A 146 8.57 -22.15 0.34
C THR A 146 8.09 -21.12 1.36
N LEU A 147 8.13 -21.44 2.66
CA LEU A 147 7.78 -20.51 3.73
C LEU A 147 8.66 -19.26 3.73
N THR A 148 9.98 -19.45 3.67
CA THR A 148 10.95 -18.35 3.69
C THR A 148 10.77 -17.43 2.48
N TYR A 149 10.54 -17.98 1.29
CA TYR A 149 10.26 -17.16 0.10
C TYR A 149 8.92 -16.43 0.16
N SER A 150 7.88 -17.07 0.71
CA SER A 150 6.57 -16.44 0.88
C SER A 150 6.65 -15.23 1.84
N LEU A 151 7.40 -15.38 2.94
CA LEU A 151 7.67 -14.29 3.89
C LEU A 151 8.52 -13.17 3.27
N ASN A 152 9.52 -13.52 2.45
CA ASN A 152 10.35 -12.54 1.78
C ASN A 152 9.51 -11.68 0.81
N LEU A 153 8.62 -12.31 0.04
CA LEU A 153 7.69 -11.62 -0.84
C LEU A 153 6.72 -10.72 -0.07
N MET A 154 6.23 -11.15 1.10
CA MET A 154 5.39 -10.31 1.98
C MET A 154 6.11 -9.01 2.35
N SER A 155 7.37 -9.12 2.78
CA SER A 155 8.19 -7.97 3.14
C SER A 155 8.39 -7.02 1.95
N LEU A 156 8.67 -7.55 0.76
CA LEU A 156 8.92 -6.73 -0.42
C LEU A 156 7.67 -5.95 -0.88
N PHE A 157 6.49 -6.56 -0.79
CA PHE A 157 5.23 -5.87 -1.10
C PHE A 157 4.93 -4.70 -0.15
N GLN A 158 5.25 -4.84 1.14
CA GLN A 158 5.05 -3.78 2.12
C GLN A 158 5.96 -2.56 1.84
N TRP A 159 7.19 -2.79 1.37
CA TRP A 159 8.11 -1.73 0.98
C TRP A 159 7.75 -1.04 -0.35
N THR A 160 6.92 -1.68 -1.18
CA THR A 160 6.49 -1.16 -2.50
C THR A 160 5.26 -0.23 -2.41
N ILE A 161 4.64 -0.13 -1.24
CA ILE A 161 3.50 0.75 -0.96
C ILE A 161 4.01 2.13 -0.52
#